data_AF-Q5YY72-F1
#
_entry.id   AF-Q5YY72-F1
#
_cell.length_a   1.000
_cell.length_b   1.000
_cell.length_c   1.000
_cell.angle_alpha   90.00
_cell.angle_beta   90.00
_cell.angle_gamma   90.00
#
_symmetry.space_group_name_H-M   'P 1'
#
loop_
_entity.id
_entity.type
_entity.pdbx_description
1 polymer ?
#
loop_
_entity_poly.entity_id
_entity_poly.type
_entity_poly.pdbx_seq_one_letter_code
_entity_poly.pdbx_strand_id
1 'polypeptide(L)'
;MAGTVLAGCTDDNDTDTGNATETVTMVPTTTEGAQTTTESETEAVTPQAAQQLCDMIQPELDNWRGQGATVAKVSFNGTVQNWAARNDGLNDDVIRDRTIVDTVTTQTCPDVRQQALEVLEVPDLASALVGFGG
;
A
#
# COMPACT_ATOMS: atom_id res chain seq x y z
N MET A 1 29.19 40.84 -0.18
CA MET A 1 29.75 40.21 -1.39
C MET A 1 30.33 38.86 -1.00
N ALA A 2 30.50 37.96 -1.97
CA ALA A 2 30.98 36.57 -1.83
C ALA A 2 30.04 35.63 -1.04
N GLY A 3 29.45 34.67 -1.76
CA GLY A 3 28.89 33.45 -1.18
C GLY A 3 29.88 32.30 -1.30
N THR A 4 29.52 31.13 -0.77
CA THR A 4 30.36 29.93 -0.81
C THR A 4 29.55 28.77 -1.38
N VAL A 5 29.98 28.27 -2.55
CA VAL A 5 29.55 26.97 -3.06
C VAL A 5 30.45 25.88 -2.48
N LEU A 6 29.88 24.71 -2.18
CA LEU A 6 30.64 23.48 -1.96
C LEU A 6 30.13 22.42 -2.92
N ALA A 7 31.04 21.87 -3.72
CA ALA A 7 30.77 20.85 -4.73
C ALA A 7 31.97 19.88 -4.80
N GLY A 8 31.70 18.57 -4.75
CA GLY A 8 32.67 17.49 -4.97
C GLY A 8 33.77 17.37 -3.90
N CYS A 9 34.50 16.26 -3.73
CA CYS A 9 34.31 14.86 -4.18
C CYS A 9 34.67 13.98 -2.93
N THR A 10 35.05 12.69 -2.94
CA THR A 10 35.32 11.66 -3.96
C THR A 10 35.25 10.27 -3.29
N ASP A 11 35.24 9.16 -4.05
CA ASP A 11 36.14 7.99 -3.87
C ASP A 11 35.69 6.80 -4.75
N ASP A 12 36.43 6.60 -5.85
CA ASP A 12 36.40 5.42 -6.71
C ASP A 12 36.98 4.18 -6.02
N ASN A 13 36.48 2.99 -6.39
CA ASN A 13 37.30 1.88 -6.92
C ASN A 13 36.52 0.55 -6.89
N ASP A 14 36.19 0.01 -8.06
CA ASP A 14 36.77 -1.29 -8.43
C ASP A 14 36.87 -1.45 -9.96
N THR A 15 37.90 -2.16 -10.41
CA THR A 15 38.27 -2.27 -11.84
C THR A 15 38.34 -3.74 -12.22
N ASP A 16 37.36 -4.24 -13.00
CA ASP A 16 37.53 -5.49 -13.75
C ASP A 16 37.50 -5.21 -15.25
N THR A 17 38.57 -5.63 -15.94
CA THR A 17 38.74 -5.43 -17.38
C THR A 17 38.53 -6.76 -18.11
N GLY A 18 37.26 -7.10 -18.37
CA GLY A 18 36.85 -8.19 -19.23
C GLY A 18 36.75 -7.76 -20.70
N ASN A 19 37.81 -7.99 -21.49
CA ASN A 19 37.79 -7.71 -22.94
C ASN A 19 36.95 -8.74 -23.72
N ALA A 20 35.81 -8.31 -24.27
CA ALA A 20 35.11 -9.01 -25.35
C ALA A 20 34.53 -8.01 -26.36
N THR A 21 34.96 -8.11 -27.62
CA THR A 21 34.37 -7.38 -28.74
C THR A 21 33.08 -8.07 -29.17
N GLU A 22 31.92 -7.47 -28.90
CA GLU A 22 30.67 -7.83 -29.59
C GLU A 22 29.84 -6.59 -29.98
N THR A 23 29.00 -6.80 -31.00
CA THR A 23 28.29 -5.79 -31.78
C THR A 23 27.31 -4.96 -30.94
N VAL A 24 27.44 -3.63 -30.93
CA VAL A 24 26.43 -2.74 -30.33
C VAL A 24 25.21 -2.65 -31.24
N THR A 25 24.32 -3.64 -31.12
CA THR A 25 22.94 -3.53 -31.63
C THR A 25 22.18 -2.57 -30.72
N MET A 26 21.84 -1.39 -31.24
CA MET A 26 20.93 -0.47 -30.56
C MET A 26 19.52 -1.06 -30.50
N VAL A 27 19.13 -1.59 -29.34
CA VAL A 27 17.74 -1.89 -28.99
C VAL A 27 17.19 -0.76 -28.13
N PRO A 28 16.27 0.09 -28.63
CA PRO A 28 15.39 0.84 -27.76
C PRO A 28 14.29 -0.07 -27.20
N THR A 29 13.65 0.38 -26.13
CA THR A 29 12.40 -0.17 -25.57
C THR A 29 12.55 -1.48 -24.78
N THR A 30 12.73 -1.32 -23.47
CA THR A 30 11.81 -1.98 -22.53
C THR A 30 11.13 -0.88 -21.73
N THR A 31 9.87 -0.62 -22.05
CA THR A 31 8.98 0.19 -21.21
C THR A 31 8.94 -0.45 -19.84
N GLU A 32 9.41 0.28 -18.81
CA GLU A 32 9.19 -0.08 -17.42
C GLU A 32 7.70 -0.35 -17.25
N GLY A 33 7.37 -1.53 -16.70
CA GLY A 33 6.11 -2.20 -16.98
C GLY A 33 4.93 -1.26 -16.80
N ALA A 34 4.06 -1.22 -17.81
CA ALA A 34 2.74 -0.63 -17.64
C ALA A 34 2.15 -1.24 -16.37
N GLN A 35 1.96 -0.40 -15.35
CA GLN A 35 1.13 -0.77 -14.22
C GLN A 35 -0.21 -1.08 -14.85
N THR A 36 -0.55 -2.37 -14.88
CA THR A 36 -1.86 -2.80 -15.33
C THR A 36 -2.82 -2.27 -14.29
N THR A 37 -3.38 -1.09 -14.55
CA THR A 37 -4.50 -0.58 -13.78
C THR A 37 -5.58 -1.63 -13.93
N THR A 38 -5.81 -2.42 -12.89
CA THR A 38 -6.97 -3.32 -12.79
C THR A 38 -8.19 -2.46 -12.50
N GLU A 39 -8.51 -1.63 -13.50
CA GLU A 39 -9.60 -0.67 -13.56
C GLU A 39 -10.87 -1.46 -13.88
N SER A 40 -11.45 -2.10 -12.86
CA SER A 40 -12.74 -2.82 -12.96
C SER A 40 -13.45 -3.05 -11.62
N GLU A 41 -12.76 -3.06 -10.48
CA GLU A 41 -13.40 -3.22 -9.14
C GLU A 41 -13.03 -2.11 -8.16
N THR A 42 -11.83 -1.52 -8.27
CA THR A 42 -11.42 -0.35 -7.47
C THR A 42 -12.01 0.98 -8.00
N GLU A 43 -12.86 0.97 -9.04
CA GLU A 43 -13.32 2.20 -9.73
C GLU A 43 -14.13 3.16 -8.82
N ALA A 44 -14.73 2.64 -7.74
CA ALA A 44 -15.35 3.44 -6.69
C ALA A 44 -14.34 4.10 -5.73
N VAL A 45 -13.17 3.50 -5.52
CA VAL A 45 -12.18 3.94 -4.53
C VAL A 45 -11.05 4.73 -5.19
N THR A 46 -11.00 6.03 -4.93
CA THR A 46 -9.91 6.87 -5.45
C THR A 46 -8.54 6.45 -4.88
N PRO A 47 -7.42 6.67 -5.59
CA PRO A 47 -6.08 6.40 -5.06
C PRO A 47 -5.78 7.15 -3.75
N GLN A 48 -6.37 8.34 -3.56
CA GLN A 48 -6.27 9.09 -2.31
C GLN A 48 -7.03 8.41 -1.17
N ALA A 49 -8.23 7.90 -1.43
CA ALA A 49 -8.98 7.10 -0.46
C ALA A 49 -8.20 5.84 -0.09
N ALA A 50 -7.63 5.14 -1.06
CA ALA A 50 -6.79 3.96 -0.86
C ALA A 50 -5.62 4.23 0.09
N GLN A 51 -4.85 5.30 -0.17
CA GLN A 51 -3.75 5.73 0.70
C GLN A 51 -4.24 6.09 2.11
N GLN A 52 -5.35 6.81 2.23
CA GLN A 52 -5.91 7.20 3.53
C GLN A 52 -6.27 6.00 4.41
N LEU A 53 -6.73 4.88 3.83
CA LEU A 53 -7.01 3.65 4.59
C LEU A 53 -5.72 3.09 5.21
N CYS A 54 -4.66 3.00 4.41
CA CYS A 54 -3.33 2.56 4.85
C CYS A 54 -2.79 3.47 5.97
N ASP A 55 -2.87 4.78 5.79
CA ASP A 55 -2.40 5.79 6.75
C ASP A 55 -3.20 5.75 8.07
N MET A 56 -4.47 5.32 8.05
CA MET A 56 -5.29 5.11 9.24
C MET A 56 -4.98 3.77 9.95
N ILE A 57 -4.69 2.70 9.21
CA ILE A 57 -4.36 1.38 9.78
C ILE A 57 -2.94 1.36 10.39
N GLN A 58 -1.95 1.90 9.67
CA GLN A 58 -0.53 1.79 10.03
C GLN A 58 -0.20 2.20 11.48
N PRO A 59 -0.64 3.35 12.02
CA PRO A 59 -0.34 3.74 13.40
C PRO A 59 -1.11 2.93 14.46
N GLU A 60 -2.18 2.24 14.08
CA GLU A 60 -2.96 1.40 14.99
C GLU A 60 -2.32 0.00 15.20
N LEU A 61 -1.48 -0.49 14.28
CA LEU A 61 -0.93 -1.85 14.30
C LEU A 61 -0.22 -2.23 15.61
N ASP A 62 0.62 -1.34 16.14
CA ASP A 62 1.33 -1.58 17.41
C ASP A 62 0.40 -1.53 18.62
N ASN A 63 -0.65 -0.71 18.56
CA ASN A 63 -1.68 -0.65 19.59
C ASN A 63 -2.53 -1.94 19.60
N TRP A 64 -2.92 -2.41 18.41
CA TRP A 64 -3.63 -3.68 18.24
C TRP A 64 -2.80 -4.88 18.72
N ARG A 65 -1.48 -4.90 18.47
CA ARG A 65 -0.55 -5.91 19.01
C ARG A 65 -0.55 -5.93 20.54
N GLY A 66 -0.60 -4.76 21.18
CA GLY A 66 -0.67 -4.63 22.64
C GLY A 66 -2.03 -5.03 23.26
N GLN A 67 -3.13 -4.86 22.52
CA GLN A 67 -4.49 -5.14 23.00
C GLN A 67 -5.03 -6.54 22.63
N GLY A 68 -4.47 -7.18 21.62
CA GLY A 68 -4.86 -8.52 21.13
C GLY A 68 -6.00 -8.51 20.10
N ALA A 69 -6.10 -9.60 19.34
CA ALA A 69 -6.90 -9.69 18.10
C ALA A 69 -8.38 -9.36 18.27
N THR A 70 -9.01 -9.70 19.40
CA THR A 70 -10.43 -9.36 19.66
C THR A 70 -10.67 -7.85 19.66
N VAL A 71 -9.79 -7.07 20.29
CA VAL A 71 -9.91 -5.60 20.34
C VAL A 71 -9.48 -5.01 19.00
N ALA A 72 -8.42 -5.55 18.40
CA ALA A 72 -7.95 -5.18 17.07
C ALA A 72 -9.08 -5.26 16.02
N LYS A 73 -9.86 -6.36 16.00
CA LYS A 73 -11.01 -6.52 15.08
C LYS A 73 -12.06 -5.42 15.25
N VAL A 74 -12.39 -5.04 16.49
CA VAL A 74 -13.36 -3.98 16.76
C VAL A 74 -12.82 -2.62 16.31
N SER A 75 -11.56 -2.31 16.61
CA SER A 75 -10.92 -1.05 16.18
C SER A 75 -10.81 -0.98 14.66
N PHE A 76 -10.39 -2.06 13.99
CA PHE A 76 -10.32 -2.17 12.54
C PHE A 76 -11.69 -1.92 11.86
N ASN A 77 -12.78 -2.48 12.40
CA ASN A 77 -14.13 -2.17 11.92
C ASN A 77 -14.44 -0.67 12.02
N GLY A 78 -14.15 -0.04 13.16
CA GLY A 78 -14.33 1.40 13.35
C GLY A 78 -13.48 2.23 12.37
N THR A 79 -12.24 1.83 12.14
CA THR A 79 -11.30 2.44 11.18
C THR A 79 -11.82 2.36 9.75
N VAL A 80 -12.33 1.21 9.30
CA VAL A 80 -12.90 1.06 7.95
C VAL A 80 -14.22 1.82 7.80
N GLN A 81 -15.12 1.80 8.80
CA GLN A 81 -16.36 2.62 8.76
C GLN A 81 -16.04 4.11 8.70
N ASN A 82 -15.05 4.56 9.48
CA ASN A 82 -14.62 5.95 9.51
C ASN A 82 -13.95 6.38 8.19
N TRP A 83 -13.14 5.49 7.61
CA TRP A 83 -12.55 5.68 6.29
C TRP A 83 -13.64 5.80 5.20
N ALA A 84 -14.57 4.85 5.16
CA ALA A 84 -15.64 4.80 4.17
C ALA A 84 -16.61 6.01 4.29
N ALA A 85 -16.87 6.48 5.53
CA ALA A 85 -17.66 7.69 5.77
C ALA A 85 -16.94 8.99 5.34
N ARG A 86 -15.61 9.01 5.26
CA ARG A 86 -14.81 10.18 4.86
C ARG A 86 -14.62 10.32 3.36
N ASN A 87 -14.72 9.22 2.61
CA ASN A 87 -14.52 9.15 1.18
C ASN A 87 -15.88 8.95 0.50
N ASP A 88 -16.59 10.06 0.28
CA ASP A 88 -17.90 10.16 -0.42
C ASP A 88 -19.03 9.20 0.00
N GLY A 89 -18.89 8.51 1.13
CA GLY A 89 -19.88 7.57 1.62
C GLY A 89 -19.75 6.15 1.06
N LEU A 90 -18.53 5.71 0.71
CA LEU A 90 -18.17 4.33 0.31
C LEU A 90 -18.64 3.20 1.27
N ASN A 91 -19.34 3.51 2.36
CA ASN A 91 -19.96 2.51 3.23
C ASN A 91 -20.88 1.58 2.46
N ASP A 92 -21.70 2.09 1.53
CA ASP A 92 -22.59 1.25 0.72
C ASP A 92 -21.82 0.26 -0.15
N ASP A 93 -20.67 0.67 -0.69
CA ASP A 93 -19.83 -0.19 -1.52
C ASP A 93 -19.06 -1.22 -0.67
N VAL A 94 -18.53 -0.84 0.50
CA VAL A 94 -17.91 -1.79 1.45
C VAL A 94 -18.93 -2.77 2.06
N ILE A 95 -20.20 -2.35 2.21
CA ILE A 95 -21.30 -3.24 2.62
C ILE A 95 -21.63 -4.25 1.52
N ARG A 96 -21.67 -3.82 0.26
CA ARG A 96 -21.90 -4.69 -0.91
C ARG A 96 -20.74 -5.64 -1.16
N ASP A 97 -19.52 -5.13 -1.07
CA ASP A 97 -18.29 -5.87 -1.29
C ASP A 97 -17.20 -5.46 -0.28
N ARG A 98 -16.99 -6.34 0.71
CA ARG A 98 -15.97 -6.19 1.73
C ARG A 98 -14.56 -6.44 1.20
N THR A 99 -14.42 -7.11 0.05
CA THR A 99 -13.12 -7.41 -0.56
C THR A 99 -12.41 -6.15 -1.06
N ILE A 100 -13.14 -5.07 -1.33
CA ILE A 100 -12.60 -3.73 -1.65
C ILE A 100 -11.48 -3.35 -0.68
N VAL A 101 -11.67 -3.55 0.63
CA VAL A 101 -10.69 -3.20 1.68
C VAL A 101 -9.40 -4.03 1.56
N ASP A 102 -9.51 -5.30 1.21
CA ASP A 102 -8.39 -6.21 1.03
C ASP A 102 -7.66 -5.95 -0.30
N THR A 103 -8.40 -5.71 -1.38
CA THR A 103 -7.89 -5.32 -2.71
C THR A 103 -7.13 -3.99 -2.66
N VAL A 104 -7.73 -2.96 -2.06
CA VAL A 104 -7.15 -1.61 -1.91
C VAL A 104 -5.85 -1.67 -1.11
N THR A 105 -5.86 -2.31 0.06
CA THR A 105 -4.65 -2.42 0.88
C THR A 105 -3.58 -3.31 0.25
N THR A 106 -3.95 -4.33 -0.54
CA THR A 106 -2.99 -5.12 -1.34
C THR A 106 -2.30 -4.28 -2.40
N GLN A 107 -3.04 -3.41 -3.10
CA GLN A 107 -2.51 -2.57 -4.18
C GLN A 107 -1.68 -1.40 -3.64
N THR A 108 -2.05 -0.81 -2.48
CA THR A 108 -1.44 0.43 -1.97
C THR A 108 -0.45 0.22 -0.82
N CYS A 109 -0.65 -0.76 0.05
CA CYS A 109 0.16 -0.95 1.26
C CYS A 109 0.27 -2.42 1.71
N PRO A 110 0.86 -3.30 0.88
CA PRO A 110 0.92 -4.74 1.16
C PRO A 110 1.56 -5.08 2.51
N ASP A 111 2.59 -4.34 2.95
CA ASP A 111 3.22 -4.53 4.27
C ASP A 111 2.30 -4.17 5.44
N VAL A 112 1.46 -3.14 5.28
CA VAL A 112 0.46 -2.73 6.29
C VAL A 112 -0.68 -3.76 6.33
N ARG A 113 -1.12 -4.25 5.16
CA ARG A 113 -2.09 -5.35 5.04
C ARG A 113 -1.58 -6.59 5.75
N GLN A 114 -0.39 -7.08 5.43
CA GLN A 114 0.15 -8.32 5.99
C GLN A 114 0.24 -8.24 7.53
N GLN A 115 0.75 -7.13 8.06
CA GLN A 115 0.78 -6.89 9.49
C GLN A 115 -0.62 -6.83 10.11
N ALA A 116 -1.59 -6.20 9.44
CA ALA A 116 -2.98 -6.21 9.91
C ALA A 116 -3.55 -7.64 9.96
N LEU A 117 -3.32 -8.48 8.95
CA LEU A 117 -3.77 -9.88 8.93
C LEU A 117 -3.20 -10.69 10.11
N GLU A 118 -1.90 -10.55 10.39
CA GLU A 118 -1.23 -11.21 11.52
C GLU A 118 -1.82 -10.78 12.87
N VAL A 119 -2.01 -9.47 13.07
CA VAL A 119 -2.45 -8.90 14.35
C VAL A 119 -3.95 -9.09 14.59
N LEU A 120 -4.73 -9.11 13.50
CA LEU A 120 -6.15 -9.44 13.53
C LEU A 120 -6.37 -10.96 13.59
N GLU A 121 -5.39 -11.83 13.38
CA GLU A 121 -5.60 -13.29 13.30
C GLU A 121 -6.77 -13.64 12.34
N VAL A 122 -6.67 -13.20 11.08
CA VAL A 122 -7.65 -13.45 10.02
C VAL A 122 -6.97 -13.83 8.70
N PRO A 123 -7.63 -14.63 7.83
CA PRO A 123 -7.08 -14.98 6.52
C PRO A 123 -7.06 -13.81 5.52
N ASP A 124 -7.97 -12.86 5.66
CA ASP A 124 -8.16 -11.70 4.80
C ASP A 124 -8.80 -10.54 5.60
N LEU A 125 -8.66 -9.30 5.13
CA LEU A 125 -9.20 -8.15 5.88
C LEU A 125 -10.73 -8.07 5.83
N ALA A 126 -11.38 -8.58 4.78
CA ALA A 126 -12.83 -8.59 4.66
C ALA A 126 -13.49 -9.49 5.74
N SER A 127 -12.84 -10.59 6.12
CA SER A 127 -13.21 -11.49 7.22
C SER A 127 -13.14 -10.83 8.60
N ALA A 128 -12.36 -9.76 8.77
CA ALA A 128 -12.38 -8.97 10.00
C ALA A 128 -13.58 -8.01 10.07
N LEU A 129 -14.26 -7.71 8.96
CA LEU A 129 -15.36 -6.74 8.89
C LEU A 129 -16.70 -7.35 9.32
N VAL A 130 -17.13 -7.03 10.54
CA VAL A 130 -18.32 -7.54 11.21
C VAL A 130 -19.33 -6.40 11.38
N GLY A 131 -20.55 -6.58 10.88
CA GLY A 131 -21.62 -5.58 11.01
C GLY A 131 -21.77 -4.60 9.83
N PHE A 132 -20.95 -4.73 8.77
CA PHE A 132 -21.17 -4.07 7.47
C PHE A 132 -22.33 -4.73 6.70
N GLY A 133 -23.53 -4.70 7.27
CA GLY A 133 -24.73 -5.37 6.75
C GLY A 133 -25.57 -5.94 7.90
N GLY A 134 -26.53 -5.14 8.35
CA GLY A 134 -27.52 -5.44 9.39
C GLY A 134 -28.66 -4.43 9.33
#